data_AF-A0A292Z7B6-F1
#
_entry.id   AF-A0A292Z7B6-F1
#
_cell.length_a   1.000
_cell.length_b   1.000
_cell.length_c   1.000
_cell.angle_alpha   90.00
_cell.angle_beta   90.00
_cell.angle_gamma   90.00
#
_symmetry.space_group_name_H-M   'P 1'
#
loop_
_entity.id
_entity.type
_entity.pdbx_description
1 polymer ?
#
loop_
_entity_poly.entity_id
_entity_poly.type
_entity_poly.pdbx_seq_one_letter_code
_entity_poly.pdbx_strand_id
1 'polypeptide(L)'
;MADTTHAITVAPELLVYAFRYALGRRTYAVADVTQALREHRAALSVQTRRQVADEIRDAIRAGHAGSITDADEWDAVATFLEEATDA
;
A
#
# COMPACT_ATOMS: atom_id res chain seq x y z
N MET A 1 -5.94 -22.24 34.22
CA MET A 1 -5.45 -21.21 33.28
C MET A 1 -6.39 -21.20 32.10
N ALA A 2 -7.10 -20.10 31.86
CA ALA A 2 -7.98 -19.99 30.71
C ALA A 2 -7.10 -19.83 29.45
N ASP A 3 -7.07 -20.86 28.63
CA ASP A 3 -6.45 -20.81 27.30
C ASP A 3 -7.30 -19.91 26.42
N THR A 4 -6.88 -18.66 26.29
CA THR A 4 -7.60 -17.66 25.51
C THR A 4 -6.99 -17.66 24.11
N THR A 5 -7.30 -18.69 23.34
CA THR A 5 -6.88 -18.76 21.94
C THR A 5 -7.61 -17.67 21.16
N HIS A 6 -6.93 -16.55 20.92
CA HIS A 6 -7.41 -15.53 20.01
C HIS A 6 -7.11 -15.97 18.57
N ALA A 7 -8.16 -16.31 17.83
CA ALA A 7 -8.06 -16.53 16.40
C ALA A 7 -7.86 -15.18 15.68
N ILE A 8 -6.80 -15.08 14.87
CA ILE A 8 -6.52 -13.91 14.03
C ILE A 8 -6.91 -14.26 12.60
N THR A 9 -7.80 -13.46 12.00
CA THR A 9 -8.18 -13.60 10.59
C THR A 9 -7.32 -12.66 9.75
N VAL A 10 -6.65 -13.20 8.73
CA VAL A 10 -5.80 -12.45 7.80
C VAL A 10 -6.23 -12.77 6.38
N ALA A 11 -6.25 -11.75 5.50
CA ALA A 11 -6.48 -11.95 4.08
C ALA A 11 -5.37 -12.86 3.49
N PRO A 12 -5.71 -13.93 2.73
CA PRO A 12 -4.72 -14.86 2.19
C PRO A 12 -3.59 -14.19 1.39
N GLU A 13 -3.88 -13.10 0.70
CA GLU A 13 -2.95 -12.31 -0.11
C GLU A 13 -1.80 -11.75 0.76
N LEU A 14 -2.13 -11.25 1.96
CA LEU A 14 -1.13 -10.74 2.90
C LEU A 14 -0.20 -11.85 3.39
N LEU A 15 -0.71 -13.07 3.60
CA LEU A 15 0.12 -14.21 3.96
C LEU A 15 1.08 -14.58 2.83
N VAL A 16 0.62 -14.54 1.58
CA VAL A 16 1.47 -14.81 0.40
C VAL A 16 2.55 -13.75 0.23
N TYR A 17 2.21 -12.47 0.39
CA TYR A 17 3.21 -11.39 0.33
C TYR A 17 4.25 -11.53 1.45
N ALA A 18 3.81 -11.75 2.69
CA ALA A 18 4.70 -11.92 3.83
C ALA A 18 5.63 -13.12 3.66
N PHE A 19 5.10 -14.25 3.19
CA PHE A 19 5.90 -15.45 2.90
C PHE A 19 6.95 -15.18 1.81
N ARG A 20 6.57 -14.53 0.70
CA ARG A 20 7.51 -14.20 -0.38
C ARG A 20 8.58 -13.20 0.09
N TYR A 21 8.18 -12.21 0.88
CA TYR A 21 9.09 -11.24 1.48
C TYR A 21 10.12 -11.92 2.40
N ALA A 22 9.70 -12.85 3.26
CA ALA A 22 10.59 -13.61 4.14
C ALA A 22 11.62 -14.46 3.36
N LEU A 23 11.29 -14.85 2.12
CA LEU A 23 12.22 -15.54 1.22
C LEU A 23 13.10 -14.59 0.38
N GLY A 24 13.02 -13.28 0.59
CA GLY A 24 13.72 -12.27 -0.21
C GLY A 24 13.22 -12.20 -1.67
N ARG A 25 11.99 -12.65 -1.94
CA ARG A 25 11.40 -12.65 -3.28
C ARG A 25 10.59 -11.39 -3.49
N ARG A 26 10.59 -10.90 -4.74
CA ARG A 26 9.69 -9.82 -5.17
C ARG A 26 8.23 -10.25 -4.99
N THR A 27 7.39 -9.28 -4.70
CA THR A 27 5.93 -9.46 -4.54
C THR A 27 5.20 -8.58 -5.55
N TYR A 28 3.91 -8.84 -5.73
CA TYR A 28 3.01 -7.95 -6.49
C TYR A 28 2.27 -6.99 -5.55
N ALA A 29 2.69 -6.89 -4.28
CA ALA A 29 1.97 -6.13 -3.27
C ALA A 29 1.85 -4.64 -3.65
N VAL A 30 2.89 -4.07 -4.27
CA VAL A 30 2.85 -2.68 -4.74
C VAL A 30 1.76 -2.50 -5.78
N ALA A 31 1.78 -3.31 -6.85
CA ALA A 31 0.78 -3.26 -7.91
C ALA A 31 -0.65 -3.51 -7.42
N ASP A 32 -0.85 -4.50 -6.55
CA ASP A 32 -2.17 -4.81 -6.02
C ASP A 32 -2.69 -3.67 -5.11
N VAL A 33 -1.81 -3.05 -4.32
CA VAL A 33 -2.19 -1.92 -3.44
C VAL A 33 -2.42 -0.63 -4.24
N THR A 34 -1.57 -0.31 -5.23
CA THR A 34 -1.75 0.88 -6.08
C THR A 34 -3.05 0.76 -6.89
N GLN A 35 -3.38 -0.43 -7.39
CA GLN A 35 -4.65 -0.69 -8.04
C GLN A 35 -5.84 -0.48 -7.09
N ALA A 36 -5.80 -1.05 -5.89
CA ALA A 36 -6.88 -0.89 -4.90
C ALA A 36 -7.07 0.58 -4.48
N LEU A 37 -5.98 1.33 -4.30
CA LEU A 37 -6.02 2.76 -4.03
C LEU A 37 -6.66 3.54 -5.17
N ARG A 38 -6.41 3.15 -6.43
CA ARG A 38 -7.04 3.77 -7.60
C ARG A 38 -8.53 3.50 -7.65
N GLU A 39 -8.92 2.24 -7.52
CA GLU A 39 -10.32 1.78 -7.59
C GLU A 39 -11.18 2.37 -6.47
N HIS A 40 -10.61 2.52 -5.27
CA HIS A 40 -11.34 2.98 -4.09
C HIS A 40 -11.07 4.43 -3.70
N ARG A 41 -10.37 5.20 -4.54
CA ARG A 41 -10.02 6.61 -4.27
C ARG A 41 -11.22 7.44 -3.82
N ALA A 42 -12.37 7.29 -4.47
CA ALA A 42 -13.59 8.05 -4.16
C ALA A 42 -14.19 7.71 -2.79
N ALA A 43 -13.93 6.51 -2.27
CA ALA A 43 -14.35 6.10 -0.93
C ALA A 43 -13.41 6.62 0.18
N LEU A 44 -12.18 7.02 -0.18
CA LEU A 44 -11.21 7.57 0.75
C LEU A 44 -11.46 9.06 0.99
N SER A 45 -11.42 9.47 2.26
CA SER A 45 -11.48 10.88 2.62
C SER A 45 -10.32 11.66 1.98
N VAL A 46 -10.52 12.95 1.69
CA VAL A 46 -9.45 13.83 1.17
C VAL A 46 -8.21 13.80 2.08
N GLN A 47 -8.43 13.81 3.40
CA GLN A 47 -7.35 13.74 4.37
C GLN A 47 -6.57 12.43 4.28
N THR A 48 -7.28 11.29 4.21
CA THR A 48 -6.64 9.97 4.05
C THR A 48 -5.83 9.89 2.76
N ARG A 49 -6.36 10.41 1.65
CA ARG A 49 -5.65 10.44 0.37
C ARG A 49 -4.35 11.23 0.44
N ARG A 50 -4.39 12.42 1.05
CA ARG A 50 -3.19 13.25 1.26
C ARG A 50 -2.17 12.57 2.15
N GLN A 51 -2.61 12.02 3.28
CA GLN A 51 -1.72 11.32 4.20
C GLN A 51 -1.00 10.15 3.51
N VAL A 52 -1.72 9.32 2.75
CA VAL A 52 -1.13 8.20 2.02
C VAL A 52 -0.15 8.70 0.95
N ALA A 53 -0.49 9.74 0.19
CA ALA A 53 0.41 10.32 -0.80
C ALA A 53 1.70 10.90 -0.17
N ASP A 54 1.57 11.59 0.97
CA ASP A 54 2.72 12.14 1.71
C ASP A 54 3.64 11.03 2.22
N GLU A 55 3.09 9.99 2.84
CA GLU A 55 3.86 8.83 3.32
C GLU A 55 4.59 8.10 2.18
N ILE A 56 3.94 7.95 1.02
CA ILE A 56 4.57 7.39 -0.18
C ILE A 56 5.77 8.25 -0.62
N ARG A 57 5.61 9.57 -0.70
CA ARG A 57 6.68 10.48 -1.11
C ARG A 57 7.83 10.49 -0.14
N ASP A 58 7.55 10.40 1.15
CA ASP A 58 8.59 10.27 2.19
C ASP A 58 9.39 8.98 1.99
N ALA A 59 8.71 7.86 1.73
CA ALA A 59 9.37 6.59 1.46
C ALA A 59 10.23 6.63 0.18
N ILE A 60 9.75 7.26 -0.89
CA ILE A 60 10.53 7.44 -2.14
C ILE A 60 11.77 8.29 -1.87
N ARG A 61 11.61 9.45 -1.21
CA ARG A 61 12.73 10.36 -0.88
C ARG A 61 13.78 9.69 0.01
N ALA A 62 13.34 8.81 0.92
CA ALA A 62 14.22 8.07 1.81
C ALA A 62 14.88 6.84 1.14
N GLY A 63 14.50 6.48 -0.09
CA GLY A 63 14.98 5.26 -0.76
C GLY A 63 14.41 3.97 -0.18
N HIS A 64 13.25 4.05 0.49
CA HIS A 64 12.57 2.93 1.16
C HIS A 64 11.32 2.44 0.39
N ALA A 65 11.06 2.95 -0.81
CA ALA A 65 9.90 2.61 -1.62
C ALA A 65 9.99 1.27 -2.39
N GLY A 66 10.94 0.40 -2.02
CA GLY A 66 11.17 -0.87 -2.71
C GLY A 66 12.16 -0.73 -3.87
N SER A 67 11.93 -1.45 -4.96
CA SER A 67 12.73 -1.35 -6.19
C SER A 67 12.40 -0.08 -6.97
N ILE A 68 13.22 0.24 -7.99
CA ILE A 68 12.98 1.42 -8.84
C ILE A 68 11.59 1.37 -9.49
N THR A 69 11.18 0.21 -9.99
CA THR A 69 9.86 0.02 -10.60
C THR A 69 8.73 0.20 -9.58
N ASP A 70 8.94 -0.21 -8.33
CA ASP A 70 7.97 0.03 -7.25
C ASP A 70 7.83 1.52 -6.96
N ALA A 71 8.96 2.25 -6.94
CA ALA A 71 8.96 3.70 -6.72
C ALA A 71 8.21 4.47 -7.81
N ASP A 72 8.38 4.08 -9.08
CA ASP A 72 7.64 4.69 -10.21
C ASP A 72 6.13 4.48 -10.07
N GLU A 73 5.73 3.27 -9.67
CA GLU A 73 4.32 2.93 -9.48
C GLU A 73 3.71 3.66 -8.28
N TRP A 74 4.48 3.79 -7.20
CA TRP A 74 4.13 4.58 -6.02
C TRP A 74 3.96 6.06 -6.34
N ASP A 75 4.88 6.66 -7.10
CA ASP A 75 4.80 8.07 -7.48
C ASP A 75 3.55 8.36 -8.32
N ALA A 76 3.24 7.47 -9.26
CA ALA A 76 2.06 7.58 -10.11
C ALA A 76 0.75 7.51 -9.32
N VAL A 77 0.67 6.66 -8.27
CA VAL A 77 -0.55 6.61 -7.44
C VAL A 77 -0.61 7.77 -6.44
N ALA A 78 0.51 8.22 -5.89
CA ALA A 78 0.54 9.39 -5.00
C ALA A 78 0.02 10.64 -5.72
N THR A 79 0.48 10.87 -6.96
CA THR A 79 -0.03 11.95 -7.82
C THR A 79 -1.54 11.84 -8.02
N PHE A 80 -2.05 10.66 -8.36
CA PHE A 80 -3.48 10.42 -8.56
C PHE A 80 -4.34 10.65 -7.30
N LEU A 81 -3.82 10.29 -6.11
CA LEU A 81 -4.54 10.49 -4.85
C LEU A 81 -4.75 11.96 -4.51
N GLU A 82 -3.80 12.82 -4.90
CA GLU A 82 -3.78 14.24 -4.60
C GLU A 82 -4.58 15.12 -5.52
N GLU A 83 -4.79 14.68 -6.77
CA GLU A 83 -5.63 15.41 -7.72
C GLU A 83 -6.94 15.80 -7.02
N ALA A 84 -7.28 17.09 -7.03
CA ALA A 84 -8.56 17.53 -6.49
C ALA A 84 -9.64 17.01 -7.45
N THR A 85 -10.59 16.24 -6.94
CA THR A 85 -11.85 16.08 -7.68
C THR A 85 -12.60 17.38 -7.46
N ASP A 86 -12.42 18.35 -8.36
CA ASP A 86 -13.37 19.44 -8.53
C ASP A 86 -14.67 18.81 -9.03
N ALA A 87 -15.57 18.45 -8.11
CA ALA A 87 -16.93 18.03 -8.38
C ALA A 87 -17.86 18.60 -7.32
#